data_AF-A0A7W7VKW3-F1
#
_entry.id   AF-A0A7W7VKW3-F1
#
_cell.length_a   1.000
_cell.length_b   1.000
_cell.length_c   1.000
_cell.angle_alpha   90.00
_cell.angle_beta   90.00
_cell.angle_gamma   90.00
#
_symmetry.space_group_name_H-M   'P 1'
#
loop_
_entity.id
_entity.type
_entity.pdbx_description
1 polymer ?
#
loop_
_entity_poly.entity_id
_entity_poly.type
_entity_poly.pdbx_seq_one_letter_code
_entity_poly.pdbx_strand_id
1 'polypeptide(L)'
;MNLQDLRRQTEAALIAAGFDVRDDDTGFPVDTSSLNGACLFIQDNHVRLYLVVPTDRQEKAADIAAEALAGAGLRAVQVGADPASADGRTSNVLLAGTGELAEGRDPEDLFA
;
A
#
# COMPACT_ATOMS: atom_id res chain seq x y z
N MET A 1 -4.04 -13.61 9.45
CA MET A 1 -5.26 -13.43 8.62
C MET A 1 -5.17 -14.21 7.28
N ASN A 2 -6.26 -14.48 6.55
CA ASN A 2 -6.17 -15.07 5.18
C ASN A 2 -5.97 -13.98 4.11
N LEU A 3 -5.48 -14.33 2.91
CA LEU A 3 -5.11 -13.34 1.88
C LEU A 3 -6.29 -12.51 1.35
N GLN A 4 -7.48 -13.09 1.27
CA GLN A 4 -8.67 -12.39 0.79
C GLN A 4 -9.16 -11.37 1.80
N ASP A 5 -9.10 -11.69 3.09
CA ASP A 5 -9.42 -10.77 4.17
C ASP A 5 -8.37 -9.67 4.28
N LEU A 6 -7.08 -9.99 4.13
CA LEU A 6 -6.00 -9.00 4.09
C LEU A 6 -6.17 -8.02 2.92
N ARG A 7 -6.46 -8.54 1.72
CA ARG A 7 -6.76 -7.71 0.54
C ARG A 7 -7.98 -6.82 0.84
N ARG A 8 -9.09 -7.39 1.32
CA ARG A 8 -10.32 -6.63 1.60
C ARG A 8 -10.12 -5.53 2.65
N GLN A 9 -9.36 -5.82 3.70
CA GLN A 9 -9.02 -4.84 4.74
C GLN A 9 -8.14 -3.72 4.19
N THR A 10 -7.14 -4.07 3.37
CA THR A 10 -6.27 -3.11 2.68
C THR A 10 -7.08 -2.21 1.75
N GLU A 11 -7.95 -2.81 0.93
CA GLU A 11 -8.85 -2.13 0.00
C GLU A 11 -9.75 -1.13 0.74
N ALA A 12 -10.40 -1.57 1.82
CA ALA A 12 -11.25 -0.71 2.63
C ALA A 12 -10.50 0.48 3.24
N ALA A 13 -9.27 0.26 3.73
CA ALA A 13 -8.44 1.31 4.31
C ALA A 13 -8.06 2.37 3.26
N LEU A 14 -7.62 1.92 2.08
CA LEU A 14 -7.24 2.81 0.97
C LEU A 14 -8.44 3.60 0.42
N ILE A 15 -9.61 2.96 0.25
CA ILE A 15 -10.84 3.64 -0.18
C ILE A 15 -11.25 4.72 0.82
N ALA A 16 -11.17 4.42 2.13
CA ALA A 16 -11.47 5.40 3.18
C ALA A 16 -10.50 6.61 3.15
N ALA A 17 -9.27 6.40 2.69
CA ALA A 17 -8.27 7.45 2.48
C ALA A 17 -8.37 8.14 1.11
N GLY A 18 -9.37 7.80 0.30
CA GLY A 18 -9.66 8.45 -0.98
C GLY A 18 -8.90 7.87 -2.18
N PHE A 19 -8.42 6.64 -2.10
CA PHE A 19 -7.83 5.94 -3.24
C PHE A 19 -8.89 5.27 -4.12
N ASP A 20 -8.65 5.29 -5.43
CA ASP A 20 -9.29 4.39 -6.39
C ASP A 20 -8.47 3.09 -6.45
N VAL A 21 -9.01 2.01 -5.87
CA VAL A 21 -8.33 0.72 -5.73
C VAL A 21 -8.81 -0.25 -6.81
N ARG A 22 -7.86 -0.89 -7.51
CA ARG A 22 -8.14 -1.85 -8.59
C ARG A 22 -7.26 -3.08 -8.51
N ASP A 23 -7.69 -4.15 -9.16
CA ASP A 23 -6.95 -5.43 -9.20
C ASP A 23 -5.81 -5.45 -10.23
N ASP A 24 -5.76 -4.46 -11.13
CA ASP A 24 -4.73 -4.32 -12.16
C ASP A 24 -4.55 -2.84 -12.55
N ASP A 25 -3.47 -2.54 -13.29
CA ASP A 25 -3.22 -1.21 -13.88
C ASP A 25 -3.96 -0.98 -15.20
N THR A 26 -4.61 -2.01 -15.75
CA THR A 26 -5.33 -1.90 -17.01
C THR A 26 -6.52 -0.96 -16.85
N GLY A 27 -6.40 0.21 -17.46
CA GLY A 27 -7.50 1.19 -17.53
C GLY A 27 -7.50 2.22 -16.42
N PHE A 28 -6.40 2.43 -15.67
CA PHE A 28 -6.24 3.73 -14.99
C PHE A 28 -6.36 4.83 -16.05
N PRO A 29 -7.33 5.75 -15.92
CA PRO A 29 -7.46 6.83 -16.89
C PRO A 29 -6.15 7.60 -16.92
N VAL A 30 -5.64 7.90 -18.11
CA VAL A 30 -4.40 8.68 -18.32
C VAL A 30 -4.50 10.07 -17.63
N ASP A 31 -5.71 10.48 -17.27
CA ASP A 31 -6.06 11.72 -16.60
C ASP A 31 -6.55 11.48 -15.15
N THR A 32 -5.75 10.78 -14.33
CA THR A 32 -5.93 10.68 -12.86
C THR A 32 -5.53 11.96 -12.13
N SER A 33 -5.67 13.13 -12.77
CA SER A 33 -5.27 14.42 -12.22
C SER A 33 -5.97 14.80 -10.90
N SER A 34 -7.00 14.06 -10.49
CA SER A 34 -7.79 14.27 -9.27
C SER A 34 -7.82 13.10 -8.27
N LEU A 35 -7.36 11.89 -8.61
CA LEU A 35 -7.54 10.68 -7.77
C LEU A 35 -6.21 9.96 -7.51
N ASN A 36 -6.00 9.54 -6.26
CA ASN A 36 -4.88 8.68 -5.90
C ASN A 36 -5.18 7.24 -6.36
N GLY A 37 -4.49 6.75 -7.37
CA GLY A 37 -4.68 5.37 -7.83
C GLY A 37 -3.86 4.37 -7.02
N ALA A 38 -4.44 3.19 -6.77
CA ALA A 38 -3.76 2.05 -6.17
C ALA A 38 -4.11 0.74 -6.89
N CYS A 39 -3.09 -0.05 -7.21
CA CYS A 39 -3.26 -1.43 -7.68
C CYS A 39 -3.03 -2.39 -6.52
N LEU A 40 -4.02 -3.22 -6.22
CA LEU A 40 -4.01 -4.16 -5.10
C LEU A 40 -4.45 -5.55 -5.57
N PHE A 41 -3.53 -6.51 -5.54
CA PHE A 41 -3.78 -7.84 -6.10
C PHE A 41 -3.11 -8.94 -5.28
N ILE A 42 -3.58 -10.18 -5.46
CA ILE A 42 -2.96 -11.36 -4.86
C ILE A 42 -2.07 -12.02 -5.91
N GLN A 43 -0.79 -12.15 -5.60
CA GLN A 43 0.20 -12.81 -6.45
C GLN A 43 1.12 -13.68 -5.60
N ASP A 44 1.40 -14.90 -6.05
CA ASP A 44 2.34 -15.82 -5.41
C ASP A 44 2.09 -16.06 -3.91
N ASN A 45 0.83 -16.09 -3.47
CA ASN A 45 0.42 -16.20 -2.07
C ASN A 45 0.73 -14.97 -1.20
N HIS A 46 0.85 -13.80 -1.82
CA HIS A 46 1.07 -12.51 -1.17
C HIS A 46 0.06 -11.47 -1.67
N VAL A 47 -0.30 -10.51 -0.81
CA VAL A 47 -1.07 -9.32 -1.23
C VAL A 47 -0.05 -8.24 -1.59
N ARG A 48 -0.15 -7.69 -2.80
CA ARG A 48 0.77 -6.68 -3.33
C ARG A 48 0.05 -5.38 -3.62
N LEU A 49 0.73 -4.28 -3.36
CA LEU A 49 0.25 -2.92 -3.58
C LEU A 49 1.30 -2.09 -4.30
N TYR A 50 0.88 -1.33 -5.29
CA TYR A 50 1.66 -0.20 -5.80
C TYR A 50 0.74 0.97 -6.16
N LEU A 51 1.30 2.18 -6.15
CA LEU A 51 0.55 3.41 -6.37
C LEU A 51 0.62 3.82 -7.84
N VAL A 52 -0.53 4.17 -8.40
CA VAL A 52 -0.66 4.69 -9.77
C VAL A 52 -1.02 6.16 -9.68
N VAL A 53 0.02 6.98 -9.50
CA VAL A 53 -0.10 8.42 -9.29
C VAL A 53 0.96 9.18 -10.09
N PRO A 54 0.70 10.43 -10.49
CA PRO A 54 1.71 11.31 -11.07
C PRO A 54 2.94 11.47 -10.15
N THR A 55 4.13 11.52 -10.74
CA THR A 55 5.41 11.60 -9.99
C THR A 55 5.48 12.79 -9.04
N ASP A 56 4.88 13.93 -9.40
CA ASP A 56 4.82 15.14 -8.57
C ASP A 56 3.95 15.00 -7.30
N ARG A 57 3.19 13.90 -7.18
CA ARG A 57 2.32 13.61 -6.03
C ARG A 57 2.66 12.31 -5.32
N GLN A 58 3.66 11.57 -5.81
CA GLN A 58 3.95 10.22 -5.38
C GLN A 58 4.31 10.15 -3.88
N GLU A 59 5.12 11.08 -3.38
CA GLU A 59 5.47 11.19 -1.96
C GLU A 59 4.22 11.35 -1.09
N LYS A 60 3.38 12.35 -1.40
CA LYS A 60 2.15 12.60 -0.65
C LYS A 60 1.19 11.42 -0.69
N ALA A 61 1.04 10.76 -1.84
CA ALA A 61 0.20 9.58 -1.95
C ALA A 61 0.76 8.41 -1.12
N ALA A 62 2.07 8.21 -1.12
CA ALA A 62 2.71 7.17 -0.31
C ALA A 62 2.52 7.40 1.19
N ASP A 63 2.59 8.65 1.66
CA ASP A 63 2.34 9.00 3.05
C ASP A 63 0.88 8.73 3.45
N ILE A 64 -0.09 9.17 2.64
CA ILE A 64 -1.52 8.92 2.91
C ILE A 64 -1.82 7.42 2.92
N ALA A 65 -1.25 6.66 1.97
CA ALA A 65 -1.40 5.21 1.94
C ALA A 65 -0.79 4.55 3.19
N ALA A 66 0.40 5.00 3.62
CA ALA A 66 1.05 4.49 4.82
C ALA A 66 0.22 4.75 6.08
N GLU A 67 -0.31 5.97 6.25
CA GLU A 67 -1.21 6.31 7.36
C GLU A 67 -2.49 5.44 7.37
N ALA A 68 -3.09 5.23 6.18
CA ALA A 68 -4.27 4.38 6.04
C ALA A 68 -4.01 2.93 6.43
N LEU A 69 -2.87 2.37 5.98
CA LEU A 69 -2.44 1.03 6.33
C LEU A 69 -2.15 0.91 7.83
N ALA A 70 -1.41 1.86 8.41
CA ALA A 70 -1.11 1.88 9.83
C ALA A 70 -2.39 1.94 10.69
N GLY A 71 -3.37 2.74 10.29
CA GLY A 71 -4.69 2.81 10.93
C GLY A 71 -5.47 1.49 10.86
N ALA A 72 -5.21 0.67 9.84
CA ALA A 72 -5.73 -0.69 9.72
C ALA A 72 -4.86 -1.75 10.41
N GLY A 73 -3.74 -1.38 11.06
CA GLY A 73 -2.80 -2.34 11.65
C GLY A 73 -2.01 -3.13 10.61
N LEU A 74 -1.82 -2.54 9.43
CA LEU A 74 -1.11 -3.10 8.29
C LEU A 74 0.11 -2.24 7.97
N ARG A 75 1.04 -2.83 7.24
CA ARG A 75 2.19 -2.13 6.66
C ARG A 75 2.58 -2.74 5.32
N ALA A 76 3.34 -1.99 4.50
CA ALA A 76 3.95 -2.52 3.30
C ALA A 76 5.46 -2.79 3.53
N VAL A 77 5.92 -3.96 3.11
CA VAL A 77 7.33 -4.35 3.14
C VAL A 77 7.86 -4.59 1.73
N GLN A 78 9.17 -4.57 1.55
CA GLN A 78 9.76 -4.93 0.26
C GLN A 78 9.38 -6.35 -0.12
N VAL A 79 9.08 -6.58 -1.41
CA VAL A 79 8.73 -7.92 -1.91
C VAL A 79 9.84 -8.92 -1.58
N GLY A 80 9.48 -10.01 -0.91
CA GLY A 80 10.42 -11.06 -0.49
C GLY A 80 11.24 -10.73 0.76
N ALA A 81 11.04 -9.59 1.40
CA ALA A 81 11.59 -9.33 2.73
C ALA A 81 10.79 -10.06 3.81
N ASP A 82 11.47 -10.54 4.86
CA ASP A 82 10.79 -11.05 6.04
C ASP A 82 10.09 -9.90 6.76
N PRO A 83 8.74 -9.91 6.90
CA PRO A 83 8.02 -8.85 7.58
C PRO A 83 8.48 -8.61 9.01
N ALA A 84 8.98 -9.65 9.70
CA ALA A 84 9.43 -9.58 11.08
C ALA A 84 10.78 -8.85 11.24
N SER A 85 11.59 -8.77 10.18
CA SER A 85 12.90 -8.11 10.19
C SER A 85 13.01 -6.94 9.22
N ALA A 86 11.94 -6.59 8.51
CA ALA A 86 11.97 -5.48 7.58
C ALA A 86 11.92 -4.14 8.34
N ASP A 87 12.96 -3.32 8.17
CA ASP A 87 13.11 -2.02 8.83
C ASP A 87 12.60 -0.84 7.98
N GLY A 88 12.05 -1.12 6.79
CA GLY A 88 11.55 -0.08 5.89
C GLY A 88 10.21 0.50 6.35
N ARG A 89 10.10 1.84 6.32
CA ARG A 89 8.80 2.53 6.40
C ARG A 89 7.92 2.18 5.20
N THR A 90 6.63 2.02 5.43
CA THR A 90 5.63 1.72 4.41
C THR A 90 5.66 2.74 3.28
N SER A 91 5.71 4.04 3.57
CA SER A 91 5.75 5.07 2.53
C SER A 91 7.00 4.95 1.64
N ASN A 92 8.16 4.65 2.21
CA ASN A 92 9.40 4.43 1.45
C ASN A 92 9.31 3.19 0.54
N VAL A 93 8.67 2.11 1.02
CA VAL A 93 8.44 0.91 0.21
C VAL A 93 7.55 1.23 -0.98
N LEU A 94 6.45 1.96 -0.76
CA LEU A 94 5.50 2.35 -1.82
C LEU A 94 6.08 3.39 -2.79
N LEU A 95 7.03 4.22 -2.34
CA LEU A 95 7.80 5.11 -3.21
C LEU A 95 8.77 4.36 -4.11
N ALA A 96 9.39 3.29 -3.59
CA ALA A 96 10.32 2.46 -4.34
C ALA A 96 9.63 1.53 -5.36
N GLY A 97 8.30 1.36 -5.26
CA GLY A 97 7.50 0.59 -6.21
C GLY A 97 6.47 -0.29 -5.52
N THR A 98 6.51 -1.59 -5.82
CA THR A 98 5.55 -2.56 -5.27
C THR A 98 5.94 -2.98 -3.85
N GLY A 99 4.99 -2.82 -2.93
CA GLY A 99 5.07 -3.35 -1.58
C GLY A 99 4.26 -4.63 -1.42
N GLU A 100 4.70 -5.49 -0.51
CA GLU A 100 3.96 -6.64 -0.01
C GLU A 100 3.29 -6.29 1.32
N LEU A 101 2.02 -6.63 1.48
CA LEU A 101 1.26 -6.29 2.69
C LEU A 101 1.50 -7.32 3.79
N ALA A 102 1.76 -6.82 4.99
CA ALA A 102 1.90 -7.61 6.19
C ALA A 102 1.08 -7.00 7.35
N GLU A 103 0.65 -7.85 8.27
CA GLU A 103 0.10 -7.42 9.55
C GLU A 103 1.22 -6.81 10.40
N GLY A 104 0.96 -5.67 11.05
CA GLY A 104 1.94 -5.00 11.91
C GLY A 104 1.98 -3.50 11.69
N ARG A 105 2.93 -2.86 12.37
CA ARG A 105 3.21 -1.41 12.25
C ARG A 105 4.60 -1.18 11.70
N ASP A 106 4.84 0.03 11.22
CA ASP A 106 6.18 0.44 10.86
C ASP A 106 7.09 0.40 12.10
N PRO A 107 8.38 0.04 11.95
CA PRO A 107 9.28 -0.19 13.09
C PRO A 107 9.50 1.08 13.94
N GLU A 108 9.31 2.26 13.35
CA GLU A 108 9.57 3.55 14.00
C GLU A 108 8.36 4.07 14.81
N ASP A 109 7.17 3.49 14.63
CA ASP A 109 5.97 3.77 15.44
C ASP A 109 6.02 3.13 16.84
N LEU A 110 7.10 2.41 17.17
CA LEU A 110 7.32 1.85 18.50
C LEU A 110 7.82 2.89 19.52
N PHE A 111 8.21 4.10 19.06
CA PHE A 111 8.81 5.14 19.90
C PHE A 111 8.09 6.50 19.87
N ALA A 112 6.91 6.60 19.26
CA ALA A 112 6.07 7.81 19.23
C ALA A 112 5.03 7.84 20.36
#